data_AF-A0A7Y6X613-F1
#
_entry.id   AF-A0A7Y6X613-F1
#
_cell.length_a   1.000
_cell.length_b   1.000
_cell.length_c   1.000
_cell.angle_alpha   90.00
_cell.angle_beta   90.00
_cell.angle_gamma   90.00
#
_symmetry.space_group_name_H-M   'P 1'
#
loop_
_entity.id
_entity.type
_entity.pdbx_description
1 polymer ?
#
loop_
_entity_poly.entity_id
_entity_poly.type
_entity_poly.pdbx_seq_one_letter_code
_entity_poly.pdbx_strand_id
1 'polypeptide(L)'
;MLPTVDPSFARWFQQGKSRTDALRRSIEPNVQDLERLISRGKDRVIENLGFRFRGWNGVLDERDASSFDVTCGGRSVRVSNFWLFDLPIQGANAGRVLTGDVLASLMRVTATSWEPDWGVAMSHSHRDMVEPRRVPKSPYVGWVTYLARHRGTVPPLPSPVRVESVEDKGTLIVLTPERFTVSNPEHVALAERVRELLDRAGLLKPLQAQP
;
A
#
# COMPACT_ATOMS: atom_id res chain seq x y z
N MET A 1 8.07 -6.15 11.52
CA MET A 1 8.10 -7.36 10.65
C MET A 1 6.66 -7.74 10.32
N LEU A 2 6.32 -8.14 9.09
CA LEU A 2 4.92 -8.39 8.68
C LEU A 2 4.12 -9.37 9.57
N PRO A 3 4.68 -10.48 10.10
CA PRO A 3 3.90 -11.42 10.93
C PRO A 3 3.41 -10.83 12.26
N THR A 4 4.02 -9.73 12.74
CA THR A 4 3.56 -9.03 13.94
C THR A 4 2.36 -8.12 13.67
N VAL A 5 2.00 -7.91 12.40
CA VAL A 5 0.84 -7.11 11.98
C VAL A 5 -0.42 -7.98 11.92
N ASP A 6 -0.36 -9.11 11.23
CA ASP A 6 -1.38 -10.16 11.29
C ASP A 6 -0.73 -11.53 10.98
N PRO A 7 -1.15 -12.63 11.63
CA PRO A 7 -0.62 -13.97 11.36
C PRO A 7 -0.76 -14.42 9.89
N SER A 8 -1.75 -13.91 9.16
CA SER A 8 -1.95 -14.24 7.74
C SER A 8 -0.87 -13.67 6.83
N PHE A 9 0.03 -12.79 7.33
CA PHE A 9 1.19 -12.29 6.59
C PHE A 9 2.49 -13.05 6.90
N ALA A 10 2.41 -14.18 7.61
CA ALA A 10 3.57 -14.97 7.99
C ALA A 10 4.19 -15.77 6.84
N ARG A 11 3.42 -16.12 5.82
CA ARG A 11 3.86 -16.98 4.72
C ARG A 11 3.36 -16.45 3.40
N TRP A 12 4.21 -16.54 2.39
CA TRP A 12 3.91 -16.09 1.04
C TRP A 12 4.35 -17.16 0.04
N PHE A 13 3.62 -17.26 -1.06
CA PHE A 13 3.82 -18.25 -2.10
C PHE A 13 3.87 -17.57 -3.46
N GLN A 14 4.68 -18.10 -4.36
CA GLN A 14 4.68 -17.69 -5.76
C GLN A 14 3.41 -18.20 -6.45
N GLN A 15 3.06 -17.58 -7.58
CA GLN A 15 2.03 -18.12 -8.47
C GLN A 15 2.50 -19.44 -9.12
N GLY A 16 1.56 -20.34 -9.36
CA GLY A 16 1.79 -21.65 -9.96
C GLY A 16 0.79 -21.93 -11.08
N LYS A 17 1.01 -23.02 -11.82
CA LYS A 17 0.10 -23.47 -12.90
C LYS A 17 -1.23 -24.00 -12.35
N SER A 18 -1.22 -24.40 -11.09
CA SER A 18 -2.40 -24.82 -10.33
C SER A 18 -2.20 -24.44 -8.87
N ARG A 19 -3.29 -24.53 -8.09
CA ARG A 19 -3.26 -24.27 -6.65
C ARG A 19 -2.26 -25.15 -5.90
N THR A 20 -2.30 -26.45 -6.17
CA THR A 20 -1.41 -27.43 -5.52
C THR A 20 0.06 -27.18 -5.87
N ASP A 21 0.34 -26.74 -7.10
CA ASP A 21 1.69 -26.32 -7.50
C ASP A 21 2.11 -25.02 -6.80
N ALA A 22 1.22 -24.02 -6.72
CA ALA A 22 1.50 -22.74 -6.07
C ALA A 22 1.82 -22.89 -4.57
N LEU A 23 1.07 -23.73 -3.84
CA LEU A 23 1.28 -23.99 -2.41
C LEU A 23 2.61 -24.71 -2.10
N ARG A 24 3.29 -25.27 -3.11
CA ARG A 24 4.64 -25.84 -2.96
C ARG A 24 5.75 -24.81 -3.20
N ARG A 25 5.42 -23.61 -3.66
CA ARG A 25 6.38 -22.55 -4.04
C ARG A 25 6.45 -21.46 -2.99
N SER A 26 6.83 -21.83 -1.76
CA SER A 26 7.06 -20.88 -0.67
C SER A 26 8.08 -19.81 -1.10
N ILE A 27 7.82 -18.56 -0.73
CA ILE A 27 8.77 -17.45 -0.86
C ILE A 27 9.47 -17.36 0.49
N GLU A 28 10.71 -17.81 0.52
CA GLU A 28 11.53 -17.73 1.71
C GLU A 28 12.17 -16.33 1.82
N PRO A 29 12.08 -15.66 2.99
CA PRO A 29 12.60 -14.30 3.18
C PRO A 29 14.12 -14.29 3.40
N ASN A 30 14.87 -15.04 2.59
CA ASN A 30 16.32 -15.01 2.56
C ASN A 30 16.84 -14.42 1.25
N VAL A 31 18.05 -13.87 1.30
CA VAL A 31 18.64 -13.11 0.18
C VAL A 31 18.68 -13.93 -1.11
N GLN A 32 19.12 -15.19 -1.07
CA GLN A 32 19.29 -16.02 -2.27
C GLN A 32 17.96 -16.37 -2.95
N ASP A 33 16.92 -16.67 -2.18
CA ASP A 33 15.59 -16.94 -2.72
C ASP A 33 14.92 -15.67 -3.27
N LEU A 34 15.07 -14.54 -2.57
CA LEU A 34 14.55 -13.25 -3.02
C LEU A 34 15.26 -12.76 -4.29
N GLU A 35 16.59 -12.85 -4.38
CA GLU A 35 17.36 -12.51 -5.57
C GLU A 35 16.92 -13.33 -6.78
N ARG A 36 16.73 -14.64 -6.61
CA ARG A 36 16.22 -15.51 -7.68
C ARG A 36 14.81 -15.12 -8.10
N LEU A 37 13.92 -14.83 -7.15
CA LEU A 37 12.55 -14.40 -7.42
C LEU A 37 12.51 -13.08 -8.20
N ILE A 38 13.21 -12.06 -7.70
CA ILE A 38 13.25 -10.72 -8.28
C ILE A 38 13.89 -10.76 -9.68
N SER A 39 15.00 -11.47 -9.84
CA SER A 39 15.71 -11.57 -11.13
C SER A 39 14.87 -12.22 -12.23
N ARG A 40 14.02 -13.19 -11.88
CA ARG A 40 13.04 -13.79 -12.81
C ARG A 40 11.98 -12.80 -13.27
N GLY A 41 11.72 -11.78 -12.47
CA GLY A 41 10.80 -10.69 -12.73
C GLY A 41 11.35 -9.57 -13.63
N LYS A 42 12.61 -9.65 -14.09
CA LYS A 42 13.19 -8.65 -14.99
C LYS A 42 12.43 -8.64 -16.32
N ASP A 43 11.96 -7.47 -16.75
CA ASP A 43 11.39 -7.32 -18.08
C ASP A 43 12.47 -7.57 -19.15
N ARG A 44 12.18 -8.47 -20.09
CA ARG A 44 13.15 -8.92 -21.11
C ARG A 44 13.16 -8.03 -22.35
N VAL A 45 12.18 -7.16 -22.51
CA VAL A 45 11.98 -6.33 -23.72
C VAL A 45 12.23 -4.86 -23.39
N ILE A 46 11.78 -4.38 -22.24
CA ILE A 46 11.87 -2.98 -21.83
C ILE A 46 12.67 -2.89 -20.53
N GLU A 47 14.00 -2.72 -20.67
CA GLU A 47 14.92 -2.69 -19.52
C GLU A 47 14.55 -1.62 -18.48
N ASN A 48 13.97 -0.50 -18.91
CA ASN A 48 13.58 0.60 -18.03
C ASN A 48 12.37 0.32 -17.13
N LEU A 49 11.66 -0.81 -17.31
CA LEU A 49 10.55 -1.21 -16.42
C LEU A 49 11.03 -1.86 -15.11
N GLY A 50 12.30 -2.26 -15.02
CA GLY A 50 12.87 -2.86 -13.82
C GLY A 50 12.42 -4.31 -13.61
N PHE A 51 12.04 -4.63 -12.37
CA PHE A 51 11.70 -5.97 -11.91
C PHE A 51 10.28 -6.00 -11.36
N ARG A 52 9.52 -7.04 -11.70
CA ARG A 52 8.18 -7.27 -11.17
C ARG A 52 8.03 -8.66 -10.60
N PHE A 53 7.51 -8.75 -9.38
CA PHE A 53 7.22 -10.04 -8.74
C PHE A 53 5.98 -9.94 -7.86
N ARG A 54 5.34 -11.08 -7.62
CA ARG A 54 4.06 -11.18 -6.92
C ARG A 54 4.05 -12.39 -6.00
N GLY A 55 3.20 -12.34 -4.99
CA GLY A 55 2.98 -13.45 -4.09
C GLY A 55 1.59 -13.39 -3.46
N TRP A 56 1.19 -14.49 -2.83
CA TRP A 56 -0.07 -14.60 -2.10
C TRP A 56 0.12 -15.44 -0.85
N ASN A 57 -0.75 -15.27 0.15
CA ASN A 57 -0.56 -15.85 1.47
C ASN A 57 -1.01 -17.32 1.63
N GLY A 58 -1.47 -17.96 0.54
CA GLY A 58 -1.88 -19.37 0.56
C GLY A 58 -3.32 -19.62 1.03
N VAL A 59 -4.07 -18.59 1.43
CA VAL A 59 -5.44 -18.73 1.95
C VAL A 59 -6.43 -19.14 0.87
N LEU A 60 -7.30 -20.11 1.19
CA LEU A 60 -8.07 -20.76 0.16
C LEU A 60 -9.24 -19.94 -0.40
N ASP A 61 -9.89 -19.16 0.45
CA ASP A 61 -10.94 -18.24 0.02
C ASP A 61 -10.28 -16.99 -0.56
N GLU A 62 -10.49 -16.73 -1.86
CA GLU A 62 -9.94 -15.56 -2.54
C GLU A 62 -10.38 -14.24 -1.89
N ARG A 63 -11.55 -14.23 -1.25
CA ARG A 63 -12.08 -13.02 -0.60
C ARG A 63 -11.48 -12.80 0.79
N ASP A 64 -10.87 -13.84 1.38
CA ASP A 64 -10.14 -13.80 2.64
C ASP A 64 -8.61 -13.91 2.47
N ALA A 65 -8.15 -14.02 1.23
CA ALA A 65 -6.74 -14.08 0.88
C ALA A 65 -6.09 -12.71 0.82
N SER A 66 -4.76 -12.70 0.94
CA SER A 66 -3.95 -11.52 0.70
C SER A 66 -2.92 -11.81 -0.37
N SER A 67 -2.64 -10.81 -1.18
CA SER A 67 -1.60 -10.88 -2.20
C SER A 67 -0.76 -9.61 -2.21
N PHE A 68 0.40 -9.66 -2.85
CA PHE A 68 1.19 -8.48 -3.14
C PHE A 68 1.64 -8.47 -4.60
N ASP A 69 1.83 -7.27 -5.13
CA ASP A 69 2.45 -7.00 -6.42
C ASP A 69 3.46 -5.87 -6.24
N VAL A 70 4.67 -6.10 -6.75
CA VAL A 70 5.78 -5.17 -6.57
C VAL A 70 6.38 -4.89 -7.93
N THR A 71 6.61 -3.62 -8.22
CA THR A 71 7.47 -3.17 -9.31
C THR A 71 8.60 -2.32 -8.72
N CYS A 72 9.84 -2.69 -8.97
CA CYS A 72 11.02 -2.02 -8.42
C CYS A 72 12.15 -1.87 -9.45
N GLY A 73 13.07 -0.94 -9.19
CA GLY A 73 14.24 -0.71 -10.04
C GLY A 73 13.92 -0.11 -11.42
N GLY A 74 12.66 0.23 -11.69
CA GLY A 74 12.25 0.91 -12.91
C GLY A 74 12.72 2.36 -12.93
N ARG A 75 13.07 2.84 -14.13
CA ARG A 75 13.43 4.24 -14.44
C ARG A 75 12.47 4.87 -15.45
N SER A 76 11.36 4.19 -15.72
CA SER A 76 10.34 4.65 -16.67
C SER A 76 9.61 5.88 -16.16
N VAL A 77 9.46 6.90 -17.01
CA VAL A 77 8.60 8.06 -16.72
C VAL A 77 7.11 7.70 -16.67
N ARG A 78 6.73 6.56 -17.25
CA ARG A 78 5.33 6.09 -17.40
C ARG A 78 4.90 5.12 -16.29
N VAL A 79 5.83 4.37 -15.71
CA VAL A 79 5.54 3.33 -14.71
C VAL A 79 6.35 3.63 -13.46
N SER A 80 5.65 3.93 -12.37
CA SER A 80 6.28 4.13 -11.06
C SER A 80 6.63 2.79 -10.42
N ASN A 81 7.71 2.79 -9.64
CA ASN A 81 7.93 1.71 -8.68
C ASN A 81 6.82 1.73 -7.63
N PHE A 82 6.34 0.57 -7.21
CA PHE A 82 5.30 0.43 -6.20
C PHE A 82 5.44 -0.86 -5.42
N TRP A 83 4.92 -0.82 -4.19
CA TRP A 83 4.61 -1.99 -3.41
C TRP A 83 3.12 -1.97 -3.09
N LEU A 84 2.37 -2.93 -3.64
CA LEU A 84 0.92 -3.04 -3.47
C LEU A 84 0.60 -4.29 -2.67
N PHE A 85 -0.30 -4.15 -1.70
CA PHE A 85 -0.98 -5.27 -1.05
C PHE A 85 -2.45 -5.29 -1.47
N ASP A 86 -2.90 -6.41 -1.99
CA ASP A 86 -4.33 -6.72 -2.10
C ASP A 86 -4.75 -7.43 -0.82
N LEU A 87 -5.64 -6.78 -0.08
CA LEU A 87 -6.08 -7.19 1.26
C LEU A 87 -7.41 -7.94 1.21
N PRO A 88 -7.69 -8.79 2.22
CA PRO A 88 -8.93 -9.56 2.27
C PRO A 88 -10.12 -8.63 2.39
N ILE A 89 -11.21 -8.94 1.69
CA ILE A 89 -12.42 -8.12 1.66
C ILE A 89 -13.53 -8.67 2.57
N GLN A 90 -13.54 -9.99 2.79
CA GLN A 90 -14.47 -10.72 3.66
C GLN A 90 -13.79 -11.96 4.26
N GLY A 91 -14.37 -12.53 5.31
CA GLY A 91 -13.81 -13.70 6.00
C GLY A 91 -13.08 -13.34 7.30
N ALA A 92 -12.40 -14.33 7.87
CA ALA A 92 -11.82 -14.23 9.21
C ALA A 92 -10.58 -13.34 9.23
N ASN A 93 -9.77 -13.35 8.17
CA ASN A 93 -8.63 -12.44 8.04
C ASN A 93 -9.12 -11.02 7.77
N ALA A 94 -10.16 -10.83 6.94
CA ALA A 94 -10.74 -9.50 6.71
C ALA A 94 -11.18 -8.81 8.01
N GLY A 95 -11.82 -9.55 8.93
CA GLY A 95 -12.24 -9.02 10.23
C GLY A 95 -11.09 -8.54 11.12
N ARG A 96 -9.89 -9.15 11.01
CA ARG A 96 -8.70 -8.74 11.75
C ARG A 96 -7.92 -7.63 11.04
N VAL A 97 -7.75 -7.77 9.73
CA VAL A 97 -6.89 -6.93 8.90
C VAL A 97 -7.51 -5.57 8.61
N LEU A 98 -8.82 -5.51 8.38
CA LEU A 98 -9.50 -4.28 7.98
C LEU A 98 -9.91 -3.44 9.20
N THR A 99 -8.90 -2.97 9.94
CA THR A 99 -9.00 -1.99 11.03
C THR A 99 -7.97 -0.88 10.81
N GLY A 100 -8.22 0.31 11.36
CA GLY A 100 -7.32 1.45 11.20
C GLY A 100 -5.92 1.16 11.77
N ASP A 101 -5.85 0.47 12.90
CA ASP A 101 -4.60 0.12 13.59
C ASP A 101 -3.76 -0.91 12.81
N VAL A 102 -4.40 -1.93 12.25
CA VAL A 102 -3.67 -2.97 11.48
C VAL A 102 -3.18 -2.41 10.15
N LEU A 103 -4.00 -1.62 9.45
CA LEU A 103 -3.58 -0.93 8.22
C LEU A 103 -2.48 0.11 8.49
N ALA A 104 -2.57 0.84 9.59
CA ALA A 104 -1.52 1.76 10.03
C ALA A 104 -0.20 1.02 10.31
N SER A 105 -0.27 -0.12 10.98
CA SER A 105 0.90 -0.96 11.26
C SER A 105 1.52 -1.55 10.00
N LEU A 106 0.71 -2.03 9.05
CA LEU A 106 1.17 -2.52 7.74
C LEU A 106 1.87 -1.41 6.94
N MET A 107 1.24 -0.22 6.87
CA MET A 107 1.81 0.94 6.18
C MET A 107 3.12 1.39 6.81
N ARG A 108 3.21 1.39 8.15
CA ARG A 108 4.44 1.72 8.89
C ARG A 108 5.58 0.76 8.55
N VAL A 109 5.35 -0.55 8.64
CA VAL A 109 6.37 -1.56 8.29
C VAL A 109 6.81 -1.42 6.84
N THR A 110 5.88 -1.12 5.94
CA THR A 110 6.19 -0.88 4.53
C THR A 110 7.03 0.38 4.35
N ALA A 111 6.64 1.48 5.01
CA ALA A 111 7.34 2.75 4.91
C ALA A 111 8.77 2.69 5.44
N THR A 112 9.02 2.00 6.55
CA THR A 112 10.37 1.84 7.12
C THR A 112 11.25 0.89 6.31
N SER A 113 10.65 -0.05 5.56
CA SER A 113 11.41 -1.05 4.78
C SER A 113 11.63 -0.64 3.33
N TRP A 114 10.69 0.10 2.74
CA TRP A 114 10.68 0.46 1.32
C TRP A 114 10.94 1.95 1.07
N GLU A 115 10.69 2.81 2.06
CA GLU A 115 10.86 4.27 1.97
C GLU A 115 10.13 4.90 0.75
N PRO A 116 8.82 4.65 0.56
CA PRO A 116 8.08 5.24 -0.56
C PRO A 116 7.95 6.77 -0.40
N ASP A 117 7.70 7.48 -1.50
CA ASP A 117 7.35 8.91 -1.43
C ASP A 117 5.98 9.14 -0.78
N TRP A 118 5.06 8.20 -0.97
CA TRP A 118 3.72 8.19 -0.38
C TRP A 118 3.12 6.78 -0.43
N GLY A 119 2.12 6.53 0.41
CA GLY A 119 1.37 5.27 0.42
C GLY A 119 -0.08 5.50 0.84
N VAL A 120 -0.98 4.60 0.43
CA VAL A 120 -2.40 4.68 0.76
C VAL A 120 -3.00 3.30 1.01
N ALA A 121 -3.87 3.19 2.01
CA ALA A 121 -4.80 2.09 2.16
C ALA A 121 -6.22 2.59 1.87
N MET A 122 -6.87 2.05 0.84
CA MET A 122 -8.22 2.42 0.42
C MET A 122 -8.89 1.30 -0.38
N SER A 123 -10.21 1.28 -0.44
CA SER A 123 -10.95 0.36 -1.31
C SER A 123 -10.89 0.80 -2.77
N HIS A 124 -11.09 -0.13 -3.70
CA HIS A 124 -11.31 0.19 -5.12
C HIS A 124 -12.46 1.20 -5.30
N SER A 125 -13.57 1.01 -4.60
CA SER A 125 -14.70 1.93 -4.66
C SER A 125 -14.35 3.37 -4.23
N HIS A 126 -13.49 3.53 -3.22
CA HIS A 126 -13.01 4.87 -2.83
C HIS A 126 -12.06 5.42 -3.90
N ARG A 127 -11.16 4.59 -4.43
CA ARG A 127 -10.23 5.00 -5.49
C ARG A 127 -10.98 5.48 -6.74
N ASP A 128 -11.96 4.71 -7.22
CA ASP A 128 -12.73 5.02 -8.43
C ASP A 128 -13.53 6.32 -8.28
N MET A 129 -13.99 6.63 -7.06
CA MET A 129 -14.68 7.88 -6.76
C MET A 129 -13.77 9.11 -6.86
N VAL A 130 -12.48 8.99 -6.50
CA VAL A 130 -11.54 10.12 -6.45
C VAL A 130 -10.64 10.23 -7.68
N GLU A 131 -10.40 9.14 -8.40
CA GLU A 131 -9.52 9.07 -9.57
C GLU A 131 -9.81 10.17 -10.61
N PRO A 132 -11.07 10.44 -11.01
CA PRO A 132 -11.35 11.41 -12.06
C PRO A 132 -10.90 12.84 -11.76
N ARG A 133 -10.69 13.19 -10.48
CA ARG A 133 -10.28 14.53 -10.03
C ARG A 133 -8.82 14.59 -9.59
N ARG A 134 -8.14 13.44 -9.53
CA ARG A 134 -6.78 13.36 -9.01
C ARG A 134 -5.78 13.78 -10.08
N VAL A 135 -4.87 14.68 -9.71
CA VAL A 135 -3.73 15.03 -10.55
C VAL A 135 -2.78 13.82 -10.65
N PRO A 136 -2.37 13.38 -11.86
CA PRO A 136 -1.48 12.23 -12.03
C PRO A 136 -0.23 12.31 -11.14
N LYS A 137 0.17 11.18 -10.56
CA LYS A 137 1.33 11.03 -9.65
C LYS A 137 1.22 11.75 -8.29
N SER A 138 0.12 12.42 -8.00
CA SER A 138 -0.15 12.97 -6.66
C SER A 138 -0.47 11.88 -5.65
N PRO A 139 -0.19 12.02 -4.36
CA PRO A 139 -0.68 11.07 -3.36
C PRO A 139 -2.20 10.95 -3.38
N TYR A 140 -2.72 9.75 -3.10
CA TYR A 140 -4.13 9.60 -2.71
C TYR A 140 -4.29 9.97 -1.23
N VAL A 141 -5.50 10.36 -0.87
CA VAL A 141 -5.95 10.41 0.52
C VAL A 141 -6.96 9.29 0.71
N GLY A 142 -6.59 8.29 1.50
CA GLY A 142 -7.40 7.12 1.81
C GLY A 142 -7.62 6.98 3.30
N TRP A 143 -8.10 5.81 3.71
CA TRP A 143 -8.34 5.51 5.12
C TRP A 143 -7.07 5.65 5.96
N VAL A 144 -5.97 5.10 5.46
CA VAL A 144 -4.62 5.34 5.97
C VAL A 144 -3.79 5.94 4.85
N THR A 145 -3.11 7.03 5.13
CA THR A 145 -2.24 7.73 4.16
C THR A 145 -0.87 7.94 4.79
N TYR A 146 0.19 7.61 4.06
CA TYR A 146 1.57 7.91 4.43
C TYR A 146 2.15 8.95 3.48
N LEU A 147 2.87 9.93 4.05
CA LEU A 147 3.61 10.95 3.31
C LEU A 147 5.06 10.98 3.82
N ALA A 148 6.01 10.83 2.90
CA ALA A 148 7.43 10.94 3.23
C ALA A 148 7.78 12.33 3.79
N ARG A 149 8.78 12.38 4.68
CA ARG A 149 9.21 13.60 5.36
C ARG A 149 9.54 14.75 4.40
N HIS A 150 10.14 14.43 3.25
CA HIS A 150 10.52 15.43 2.24
C HIS A 150 9.31 16.11 1.57
N ARG A 151 8.08 15.59 1.74
CA ARG A 151 6.87 16.24 1.22
C ARG A 151 6.44 17.44 2.06
N GLY A 152 6.89 17.54 3.31
CA GLY A 152 6.58 18.63 4.22
C GLY A 152 5.87 18.19 5.50
N THR A 153 5.39 19.17 6.25
CA THR A 153 4.74 18.97 7.55
C THR A 153 3.22 18.88 7.40
N VAL A 154 2.63 17.84 8.00
CA VAL A 154 1.16 17.69 8.04
C VAL A 154 0.55 18.80 8.92
N PRO A 155 -0.40 19.60 8.41
CA PRO A 155 -1.09 20.61 9.20
C PRO A 155 -2.00 19.97 10.26
N PRO A 156 -2.49 20.71 11.26
CA PRO A 156 -3.51 20.21 12.18
C PRO A 156 -4.73 19.66 11.41
N LEU A 157 -5.12 18.43 11.72
CA LEU A 157 -6.26 17.73 11.09
C LEU A 157 -7.43 17.62 12.07
N PRO A 158 -8.68 17.57 11.58
CA PRO A 158 -9.86 17.45 12.44
C PRO A 158 -9.94 16.09 13.12
N SER A 159 -10.54 16.03 14.31
CA SER A 159 -10.97 14.75 14.92
C SER A 159 -11.93 14.00 13.97
N PRO A 160 -11.90 12.65 13.89
CA PRO A 160 -11.11 11.71 14.69
C PRO A 160 -9.73 11.36 14.12
N VAL A 161 -9.20 12.16 13.19
CA VAL A 161 -7.96 11.84 12.48
C VAL A 161 -6.78 11.74 13.45
N ARG A 162 -6.05 10.63 13.39
CA ARG A 162 -4.78 10.45 14.10
C ARG A 162 -3.62 10.72 13.15
N VAL A 163 -2.65 11.48 13.64
CA VAL A 163 -1.41 11.80 12.93
C VAL A 163 -0.25 11.24 13.73
N GLU A 164 0.51 10.33 13.13
CA GLU A 164 1.56 9.55 13.80
C GLU A 164 2.87 9.69 13.03
N SER A 165 3.98 9.93 13.72
CA SER A 165 5.31 9.89 13.10
C SER A 165 5.71 8.46 12.74
N VAL A 166 6.36 8.30 11.59
CA VAL A 166 7.02 7.05 11.18
C VAL A 166 8.52 7.28 11.24
N GLU A 167 9.09 7.10 12.43
CA GLU A 167 10.51 7.36 12.71
C GLU A 167 10.97 8.70 12.12
N ASP A 168 12.07 8.72 11.37
CA ASP A 168 12.56 9.87 10.60
C ASP A 168 12.08 9.88 9.14
N LYS A 169 11.26 8.89 8.74
CA LYS A 169 10.85 8.63 7.35
C LYS A 169 9.70 9.49 6.88
N GLY A 170 8.71 9.75 7.74
CA GLY A 170 7.53 10.53 7.35
C GLY A 170 6.40 10.54 8.36
N THR A 171 5.20 10.82 7.88
CA THR A 171 3.98 10.94 8.69
C THR A 171 2.89 10.01 8.18
N LEU A 172 2.22 9.34 9.11
CA LEU A 172 1.04 8.51 8.88
C LEU A 172 -0.21 9.26 9.34
N ILE A 173 -1.26 9.21 8.52
CA ILE A 173 -2.55 9.84 8.76
C ILE A 173 -3.60 8.73 8.72
N VAL A 174 -4.33 8.54 9.82
CA VAL A 174 -5.40 7.54 9.95
C VAL A 174 -6.71 8.26 10.14
N LEU A 175 -7.63 8.14 9.19
CA LEU A 175 -8.88 8.89 9.22
C LEU A 175 -9.81 8.45 10.35
N THR A 176 -10.00 7.14 10.50
CA THR A 176 -10.92 6.52 11.45
C THR A 176 -10.32 5.22 12.02
N PRO A 177 -10.63 4.82 13.27
CA PRO A 177 -10.23 3.51 13.77
C PRO A 177 -11.04 2.35 13.16
N GLU A 178 -12.34 2.58 12.90
CA GLU A 178 -13.27 1.63 12.29
C GLU A 178 -13.17 1.62 10.76
N ARG A 179 -13.71 0.55 10.15
CA ARG A 179 -13.66 0.32 8.70
C ARG A 179 -14.22 1.49 7.90
N PHE A 180 -13.33 2.17 7.19
CA PHE A 180 -13.70 3.17 6.20
C PHE A 180 -14.49 2.54 5.05
N THR A 181 -15.60 3.17 4.68
CA THR A 181 -16.49 2.73 3.60
C THR A 181 -17.03 3.94 2.85
N VAL A 182 -17.15 3.82 1.54
CA VAL A 182 -17.75 4.87 0.69
C VAL A 182 -19.26 5.02 0.91
N SER A 183 -19.90 4.01 1.50
CA SER A 183 -21.32 4.04 1.83
C SER A 183 -21.63 4.86 3.08
N ASN A 184 -20.63 5.17 3.90
CA ASN A 184 -20.78 6.10 5.01
C ASN A 184 -20.44 7.53 4.53
N PRO A 185 -21.40 8.44 4.44
CA PRO A 185 -21.14 9.81 3.97
C PRO A 185 -20.19 10.59 4.88
N GLU A 186 -20.14 10.28 6.18
CA GLU A 186 -19.22 10.94 7.13
C GLU A 186 -17.76 10.57 6.83
N HIS A 187 -17.50 9.31 6.48
CA HIS A 187 -16.17 8.86 6.05
C HIS A 187 -15.70 9.62 4.81
N VAL A 188 -16.57 9.72 3.80
CA VAL A 188 -16.25 10.42 2.54
C VAL A 188 -16.01 11.91 2.78
N ALA A 189 -16.87 12.56 3.57
CA ALA A 189 -16.72 13.97 3.93
C ALA A 189 -15.42 14.23 4.71
N LEU A 190 -15.05 13.35 5.63
CA LEU A 190 -13.80 13.44 6.39
C LEU A 190 -12.58 13.30 5.47
N ALA A 191 -12.58 12.31 4.57
CA ALA A 191 -11.50 12.12 3.61
C ALA A 191 -11.31 13.34 2.71
N GLU A 192 -12.40 13.93 2.22
CA GLU A 192 -12.36 15.13 1.38
C GLU A 192 -11.85 16.35 2.15
N ARG A 193 -12.32 16.57 3.38
CA ARG A 193 -11.84 17.66 4.23
C ARG A 193 -10.35 17.55 4.53
N VAL A 194 -9.87 16.33 4.83
CA VAL A 194 -8.43 16.08 5.02
C VAL A 194 -7.67 16.32 3.72
N ARG A 195 -8.17 15.85 2.58
CA ARG A 195 -7.56 16.09 1.26
C ARG A 195 -7.37 17.58 1.00
N GLU A 196 -8.39 18.40 1.23
CA GLU A 196 -8.31 19.86 1.05
C GLU A 196 -7.28 20.53 1.97
N LEU A 197 -7.13 20.05 3.21
CA LEU A 197 -6.13 20.56 4.15
C LEU A 197 -4.71 20.20 3.69
N LEU A 198 -4.49 18.95 3.26
CA LEU A 198 -3.19 18.48 2.76
C LEU A 198 -2.82 19.16 1.44
N ASP A 199 -3.79 19.38 0.55
CA ASP A 199 -3.60 20.07 -0.73
C ASP A 199 -3.22 21.54 -0.54
N ARG A 200 -3.94 22.25 0.35
CA ARG A 200 -3.59 23.64 0.73
C ARG A 200 -2.19 23.75 1.34
N ALA A 201 -1.75 22.73 2.09
CA ALA A 201 -0.38 22.64 2.60
C ALA A 201 0.65 22.24 1.52
N GLY A 202 0.22 21.95 0.28
CA GLY A 202 1.09 21.58 -0.83
C GLY A 202 1.59 20.12 -0.80
N LEU A 203 1.12 19.31 0.14
CA LEU A 203 1.62 17.95 0.39
C LEU A 203 1.18 16.95 -0.69
N LEU A 204 0.09 17.27 -1.40
CA LEU A 204 -0.48 16.42 -2.45
C LEU A 204 0.06 16.73 -3.85
N LYS A 205 1.00 17.66 -4.00
CA LYS A 205 1.57 17.95 -5.31
C LYS A 205 2.36 16.74 -5.85
N PRO A 206 2.33 16.49 -7.17
CA PRO A 206 3.25 15.54 -7.79
C PRO A 206 4.69 15.94 -7.46
N LEU A 207 5.53 14.96 -7.12
CA LEU A 207 6.96 15.21 -7.11
C LEU A 207 7.42 15.36 -8.56
N GLN A 208 8.28 16.35 -8.79
CA GLN A 208 8.95 16.45 -10.09
C GLN A 208 9.79 15.20 -10.28
N ALA A 209 9.77 14.62 -11.49
CA ALA A 209 10.70 13.56 -11.82
C ALA A 209 12.11 14.12 -11.62
N GLN A 210 12.93 13.45 -10.82
CA GLN A 210 14.36 13.77 -10.80
C GLN A 210 14.88 13.57 -12.24
N PRO A 211 15.63 14.56 -12.79
CA PRO A 211 16.15 14.49 -14.15
C PRO A 211 17.10 13.30 -14.36
#